data_AF-A0A1V1I4I6-F1
#
_entry.id   AF-A0A1V1I4I6-F1
#
_cell.length_a   1.000
_cell.length_b   1.000
_cell.length_c   1.000
_cell.angle_alpha   90.00
_cell.angle_beta   90.00
_cell.angle_gamma   90.00
#
_symmetry.space_group_name_H-M   'P 1'
#
loop_
_entity.id
_entity.type
_entity.pdbx_description
1 polymer ?
#
loop_
_entity_poly.entity_id
_entity_poly.type
_entity_poly.pdbx_seq_one_letter_code
_entity_poly.pdbx_strand_id
1 'polypeptide(L)' 'MGVEEVKEELKKLCTDYLNILQQLKNEDLISEETFKRCSINKKSFLDE' A
#
# COMPACT_ATOMS: atom_id res chain seq x y z
N MET A 1 4.50 5.62 -22.65
CA MET A 1 4.51 4.73 -21.48
C MET A 1 5.59 3.69 -21.63
N GLY A 2 6.79 4.07 -21.20
CA GLY A 2 7.85 3.10 -20.90
C GLY A 2 7.56 2.33 -19.62
N VAL A 3 8.27 1.22 -19.41
CA VAL A 3 8.16 0.38 -18.19
C VAL A 3 8.38 1.19 -16.91
N GLU A 4 9.24 2.21 -16.96
CA GLU A 4 9.53 3.09 -15.82
C GLU A 4 8.32 3.95 -15.41
N GLU A 5 7.56 4.50 -16.37
CA GLU A 5 6.33 5.26 -16.08
C GLU A 5 5.30 4.37 -15.35
N VAL A 6 5.13 3.13 -15.83
CA VAL A 6 4.23 2.16 -15.19
C VAL A 6 4.70 1.81 -13.78
N LYS A 7 6.01 1.67 -13.58
CA LYS A 7 6.59 1.39 -12.25
C LYS A 7 6.34 2.55 -11.29
N GLU A 8 6.49 3.80 -11.73
CA GLU A 8 6.19 4.97 -10.92
C GLU A 8 4.71 5.08 -10.54
N GLU A 9 3.80 4.82 -11.48
CA GLU A 9 2.35 4.81 -11.19
C GLU A 9 1.98 3.71 -10.19
N LEU A 10 2.55 2.52 -10.33
CA LEU A 10 2.35 1.42 -9.37
C LEU A 10 2.90 1.76 -7.99
N LYS A 11 4.05 2.45 -7.91
CA LYS A 11 4.60 2.91 -6.63
C LYS A 11 3.66 3.91 -5.97
N LYS A 12 3.16 4.91 -6.70
CA LYS A 12 2.14 5.85 -6.17
C LYS A 12 0.89 5.13 -5.68
N LEU A 13 0.35 4.21 -6.48
CA LEU A 13 -0.84 3.44 -6.11
C LEU A 13 -0.63 2.63 -4.83
N CYS A 14 0.54 2.00 -4.67
CA CYS A 14 0.87 1.26 -3.45
C CYS A 14 0.99 2.19 -2.24
N THR A 15 1.59 3.37 -2.39
CA THR A 15 1.68 4.38 -1.33
C THR A 15 0.29 4.86 -0.90
N ASP A 16 -0.56 5.24 -1.85
CA ASP A 16 -1.91 5.71 -1.55
C ASP A 16 -2.76 4.63 -0.88
N TYR A 17 -2.64 3.39 -1.35
CA TYR A 17 -3.30 2.24 -0.72
C TYR A 17 -2.87 2.02 0.73
N LEU A 18 -1.57 2.14 1.02
CA LEU A 18 -1.04 2.01 2.38
C LEU A 18 -1.52 3.15 3.29
N ASN A 19 -1.61 4.36 2.77
CA ASN A 19 -2.14 5.52 3.50
C ASN A 19 -3.62 5.30 3.90
N ILE A 20 -4.45 4.84 2.96
CA ILE A 20 -5.85 4.52 3.24
C ILE A 20 -5.95 3.40 4.28
N LEU A 21 -5.17 2.32 4.13
CA LEU A 21 -5.16 1.24 5.12
C LEU A 21 -4.77 1.72 6.51
N GLN A 22 -3.81 2.65 6.61
CA GLN A 22 -3.38 3.22 7.88
C GLN A 22 -4.50 4.06 8.50
N GLN A 23 -5.24 4.84 7.70
CA GLN A 23 -6.42 5.58 8.17
C GLN A 23 -7.50 4.64 8.70
N LEU A 24 -7.86 3.61 7.94
CA LEU A 24 -8.86 2.61 8.35
C LEU A 24 -8.46 1.91 9.66
N LYS A 25 -7.17 1.62 9.84
CA LYS A 25 -6.64 1.07 11.09
C LYS A 25 -6.75 2.07 12.24
N ASN A 26 -6.38 3.33 12.00
CA ASN A 26 -6.45 4.39 13.02
C ASN A 26 -7.88 4.69 13.47
N GLU A 27 -8.85 4.50 12.57
CA GLU A 27 -10.30 4.61 12.85
C GLU A 27 -10.89 3.33 13.49
N ASP A 28 -10.05 2.34 13.83
CA ASP A 28 -10.45 1.03 14.39
C ASP A 28 -11.46 0.26 13.49
N LEU A 29 -11.50 0.57 12.19
CA LEU A 29 -12.37 -0.09 11.22
C LEU A 29 -11.82 -1.45 10.77
N ILE A 30 -10.51 -1.65 10.90
CA ILE A 30 -9.83 -2.90 10.59
C ILE A 30 -8.87 -3.30 11.70
N SER A 31 -8.73 -4.61 11.93
CA SER A 31 -7.78 -5.14 12.90
C SER A 31 -6.32 -4.98 12.45
N GLU A 32 -5.39 -5.01 13.41
CA GLU A 32 -3.94 -5.07 13.15
C GLU A 32 -3.58 -6.21 12.19
N GLU A 33 -4.21 -7.37 12.36
CA GLU A 33 -4.00 -8.54 11.50
C GLU A 33 -4.42 -8.26 10.06
N THR A 34 -5.60 -7.64 9.87
CA THR A 34 -6.11 -7.26 8.55
C THR A 34 -5.19 -6.24 7.89
N PHE A 35 -4.75 -5.22 8.64
CA PHE A 35 -3.78 -4.24 8.16
C PHE A 35 -2.47 -4.89 7.70
N LYS A 36 -1.88 -5.77 8.53
CA LYS A 36 -0.64 -6.48 8.20
C LYS A 36 -0.79 -7.31 6.93
N ARG A 37 -1.84 -8.12 6.85
CA ARG A 37 -2.11 -8.98 5.67
C ARG A 37 -2.28 -8.15 4.39
N CYS A 38 -3.00 -7.03 4.46
CA CYS A 38 -3.28 -6.22 3.29
C CYS A 38 -2.09 -5.35 2.85
N SER A 39 -1.21 -4.97 3.79
CA SER A 39 -0.06 -4.09 3.53
C SER A 39 1.22 -4.80 3.09
N ILE A 40 1.41 -6.08 3.43
CA ILE A 40 2.70 -6.79 3.27
C ILE A 40 3.25 -6.76 1.83
N ASN A 41 2.44 -7.14 0.83
CA ASN A 41 2.90 -7.18 -0.56
C ASN A 41 3.14 -5.78 -1.14
N LYS A 42 2.42 -4.76 -0.66
CA LYS A 42 2.57 -3.38 -1.15
C LYS A 42 3.84 -2.76 -0.59
N LYS A 43 4.15 -3.02 0.68
CA LYS A 43 5.44 -2.64 1.28
C LYS A 43 6.60 -3.32 0.55
N SER A 44 6.50 -4.64 0.34
CA SER A 44 7.52 -5.39 -0.40
C SER A 44 7.78 -4.82 -1.80
N PHE A 45 6.74 -4.41 -2.52
CA PHE A 45 6.88 -3.79 -3.84
C PHE A 45 7.52 -2.39 -3.80
N LEU A 46 7.30 -1.63 -2.74
CA LEU A 46 7.87 -0.29 -2.58
C LEU A 46 9.34 -0.33 -2.14
N ASP A 47 9.74 -1.37 -1.40
CA ASP A 47 11.11 -1.59 -0.93
C ASP A 47 12.06 -2.14 -2.03
N GLU A 48 11.52 -2.50 -3.22
CA GLU A 48 12.28 -2.83 -4.45
C GLU A 48 12.79 -1.61 -5.25
#